data_AF-A0A0S3RP20-F1
#
_entry.id   AF-A0A0S3RP20-F1
#
_cell.length_a   1.000
_cell.length_b   1.000
_cell.length_c   1.000
_cell.angle_alpha   90.00
_cell.angle_beta   90.00
_cell.angle_gamma   90.00
#
_symmetry.space_group_name_H-M   'P 1'
#
loop_
_entity.id
_entity.type
_entity.pdbx_description
1 polymer ?
#
loop_
_entity_poly.entity_id
_entity_poly.type
_entity_poly.pdbx_seq_one_letter_code
_entity_poly.pdbx_strand_id
1 'polypeptide(L)'
;MEASGLPTAESTASRISRLLRQSHFIPDRSPLQRWFETLLERAGERWVYAIYWEYSSATSLLCWRDGCFHGEEDNGKARKATSSEEQDQRNSVFRLINSLILGTSAIPDDLDQDITDTEWFFFLSIAHNSVNTSGLLGQAFFTLNPVWATGPELLSEPACQRARRLHEFGFQTMVCIQWQNGIVELAFTDVDNTERIETNLL
;
A
#
# COMPACT_ATOMS: atom_id res chain seq x y z
N MET A 1 3.82 -19.85 -41.84
CA MET A 1 3.99 -20.41 -40.48
C MET A 1 4.21 -19.21 -39.57
N GLU A 2 3.12 -18.61 -39.09
CA GLU A 2 3.18 -17.47 -38.18
C GLU A 2 3.64 -17.97 -36.81
N ALA A 3 4.77 -17.44 -36.33
CA ALA A 3 5.19 -17.64 -34.95
C ALA A 3 4.53 -16.54 -34.11
N SER A 4 3.48 -16.94 -33.41
CA SER A 4 2.81 -16.18 -32.36
C SER A 4 3.83 -15.78 -31.28
N GLY A 5 4.02 -14.48 -31.10
CA GLY A 5 4.83 -13.92 -30.02
C GLY A 5 4.20 -14.21 -28.66
N LEU A 6 4.95 -14.91 -27.80
CA LEU A 6 4.59 -15.15 -26.40
C LEU A 6 4.78 -13.83 -25.61
N PRO A 7 3.83 -13.40 -24.75
CA PRO A 7 4.01 -12.21 -23.94
C PRO A 7 5.18 -12.43 -22.97
N THR A 8 6.21 -11.60 -23.07
CA THR A 8 7.39 -11.66 -22.20
C THR A 8 6.96 -11.31 -20.78
N ALA A 9 7.14 -12.25 -19.84
CA ALA A 9 6.83 -12.03 -18.43
C ALA A 9 7.71 -10.89 -17.89
N GLU A 10 7.08 -9.76 -17.60
CA GLU A 10 7.75 -8.59 -17.05
C GLU A 10 8.34 -8.93 -15.66
N SER A 11 9.65 -8.74 -15.51
CA SER A 11 10.35 -9.02 -14.25
C SER A 11 9.81 -8.16 -13.11
N THR A 12 9.60 -8.76 -11.93
CA THR A 12 9.11 -8.11 -10.70
C THR A 12 9.86 -6.81 -10.36
N ALA A 13 11.12 -6.67 -10.78
CA ALA A 13 11.94 -5.46 -10.62
C ALA A 13 11.53 -4.29 -11.55
N SER A 14 11.04 -4.57 -12.76
CA SER A 14 10.49 -3.55 -13.68
C SER A 14 9.27 -2.87 -13.05
N ARG A 15 8.45 -3.65 -12.35
CA ARG A 15 7.29 -3.14 -11.61
C ARG A 15 7.75 -2.22 -10.50
N ILE A 16 8.52 -2.70 -9.52
CA ILE A 16 8.96 -1.91 -8.34
C ILE A 16 9.65 -0.59 -8.74
N SER A 17 10.49 -0.62 -9.79
CA SER A 17 11.19 0.57 -10.30
C SER A 17 10.29 1.60 -10.99
N ARG A 18 9.15 1.16 -11.54
CA ARG A 18 8.07 2.04 -12.01
C ARG A 18 7.28 2.60 -10.83
N LEU A 19 7.04 1.81 -9.79
CA LEU A 19 6.22 2.23 -8.63
C LEU A 19 6.90 3.27 -7.76
N LEU A 20 8.22 3.14 -7.59
CA LEU A 20 9.04 4.13 -6.88
C LEU A 20 9.41 5.35 -7.74
N ARG A 21 9.21 5.31 -9.07
CA ARG A 21 9.32 6.49 -9.96
C ARG A 21 7.97 7.16 -10.24
N GLN A 22 6.86 6.44 -10.08
CA GLN A 22 5.49 6.95 -10.16
C GLN A 22 5.07 7.73 -8.90
N SER A 23 5.85 7.67 -7.82
CA SER A 23 5.68 8.55 -6.63
C SER A 23 5.98 10.03 -6.94
N HIS A 24 6.60 10.33 -8.09
CA HIS A 24 6.41 11.61 -8.76
C HIS A 24 5.45 11.42 -9.94
N PHE A 25 4.17 11.69 -9.68
CA PHE A 25 3.12 12.05 -10.62
C PHE A 25 3.59 12.15 -12.09
N ILE A 26 3.55 11.03 -12.82
CA ILE A 26 3.46 11.10 -14.28
C ILE A 26 1.98 11.37 -14.56
N PRO A 27 1.61 12.53 -15.13
CA PRO A 27 0.23 12.92 -15.34
C PRO A 27 -0.34 12.18 -16.55
N ASP A 28 -0.45 10.87 -16.47
CA ASP A 28 -1.45 10.18 -17.29
C ASP A 28 -2.70 10.08 -16.43
N ARG A 29 -3.59 11.09 -16.55
CA ARG A 29 -4.85 11.29 -15.78
C ARG A 29 -5.83 10.12 -15.91
N SER A 30 -5.41 8.93 -15.50
CA SER A 30 -6.24 7.74 -15.51
C SER A 30 -7.46 7.99 -14.62
N PRO A 31 -8.62 7.38 -14.92
CA PRO A 31 -9.79 7.46 -14.06
C PRO A 31 -9.50 7.02 -12.62
N LEU A 32 -8.57 6.08 -12.44
CA LEU A 32 -8.09 5.61 -11.15
C LEU A 32 -7.43 6.75 -10.36
N GLN A 33 -6.43 7.42 -10.95
CA GLN A 33 -5.70 8.48 -10.26
C GLN A 33 -6.59 9.63 -9.84
N ARG A 34 -7.48 10.11 -10.73
CA ARG A 34 -8.43 11.18 -10.38
C ARG A 34 -9.39 10.78 -9.27
N TRP A 35 -9.87 9.53 -9.29
CA TRP A 35 -10.73 9.02 -8.24
C TRP A 35 -9.97 8.85 -6.92
N PHE A 36 -8.71 8.39 -6.97
CA PHE A 36 -7.80 8.33 -5.83
C PHE A 36 -7.59 9.72 -5.23
N GLU A 37 -7.19 10.71 -6.03
CA GLU A 37 -7.05 12.10 -5.61
C GLU A 37 -8.33 12.61 -4.92
N THR A 38 -9.49 12.39 -5.55
CA THR A 38 -10.79 12.79 -4.97
C THR A 38 -11.07 12.06 -3.65
N LEU A 39 -10.77 10.77 -3.55
CA LEU A 39 -10.95 9.99 -2.33
C LEU A 39 -10.04 10.52 -1.21
N LEU A 40 -8.78 10.80 -1.54
CA LEU A 40 -7.76 11.24 -0.59
C LEU A 40 -8.03 12.68 -0.11
N GLU A 41 -8.44 13.58 -1.01
CA GLU A 41 -8.91 14.92 -0.65
C GLU A 41 -10.07 14.86 0.36
N ARG A 42 -10.95 13.86 0.22
CA ARG A 42 -12.11 13.66 1.11
C ARG A 42 -11.76 12.96 2.42
N ALA A 43 -10.75 12.07 2.40
CA ALA A 43 -10.19 11.45 3.59
C ALA A 43 -9.43 12.46 4.48
N GLY A 44 -9.02 13.60 3.93
CA GLY A 44 -8.24 14.63 4.62
C GLY A 44 -6.76 14.29 4.70
N GLU A 45 -6.02 14.92 5.62
CA GLU A 45 -4.54 14.77 5.71
C GLU A 45 -4.10 13.61 6.63
N ARG A 46 -5.03 12.80 7.15
CA ARG A 46 -4.72 11.82 8.23
C ARG A 46 -4.45 10.41 7.74
N TRP A 47 -4.65 10.13 6.46
CA TRP A 47 -4.32 8.82 5.89
C TRP A 47 -2.81 8.72 5.70
N VAL A 48 -2.28 7.52 5.89
CA VAL A 48 -0.84 7.26 5.80
C VAL A 48 -0.49 6.64 4.44
N TYR A 49 -1.33 5.75 3.93
CA TYR A 49 -1.22 5.25 2.57
C TYR A 49 -2.57 4.86 1.95
N ALA A 50 -2.55 4.73 0.63
CA ALA A 50 -3.61 4.15 -0.18
C ALA A 50 -3.03 3.12 -1.17
N ILE A 51 -3.66 1.97 -1.36
CA ILE A 51 -3.25 0.94 -2.32
C ILE A 51 -4.46 0.49 -3.15
N TYR A 52 -4.29 0.43 -4.47
CA TYR A 52 -5.25 -0.23 -5.36
C TYR A 52 -4.81 -1.66 -5.67
N TRP A 53 -5.68 -2.59 -5.31
CA TRP A 53 -5.57 -4.01 -5.62
C TRP A 53 -6.53 -4.38 -6.74
N GLU A 54 -6.02 -4.83 -7.88
CA GLU A 54 -6.82 -5.26 -9.03
C GLU A 54 -7.08 -6.77 -8.97
N TYR A 55 -8.34 -7.19 -9.10
CA TYR A 55 -8.70 -8.60 -9.10
C TYR A 55 -8.28 -9.27 -10.42
N SER A 56 -7.49 -10.34 -10.30
CA SER A 56 -7.09 -11.17 -11.42
C SER A 56 -7.95 -12.43 -11.47
N SER A 57 -8.81 -12.54 -12.48
CA SER A 57 -9.65 -13.73 -12.69
C SER A 57 -8.83 -15.00 -12.97
N ALA A 58 -7.63 -14.87 -13.52
CA ALA A 58 -6.75 -16.01 -13.81
C ALA A 58 -6.19 -16.67 -12.55
N THR A 59 -5.94 -15.89 -11.50
CA THR A 59 -5.34 -16.37 -10.24
C THR A 59 -6.32 -16.37 -9.07
N SER A 60 -7.48 -15.72 -9.23
CA SER A 60 -8.42 -15.42 -8.14
C SER A 60 -7.77 -14.67 -6.98
N LEU A 61 -6.75 -13.85 -7.28
CA LEU A 61 -6.01 -13.03 -6.32
C LEU A 61 -6.18 -11.55 -6.63
N LEU A 62 -6.00 -10.74 -5.60
CA LEU A 62 -5.93 -9.29 -5.69
C LEU A 62 -4.47 -8.90 -5.91
N CYS A 63 -4.14 -8.35 -7.07
CA CYS A 63 -2.78 -7.99 -7.46
C CYS A 63 -2.53 -6.51 -7.23
N TRP A 64 -1.35 -6.15 -6.73
CA TRP A 64 -0.94 -4.74 -6.61
C TRP A 64 -1.06 -4.09 -8.00
N ARG A 65 -1.71 -2.92 -8.07
CA ARG A 65 -1.88 -2.16 -9.32
C ARG A 65 -1.56 -0.67 -9.25
N ASP A 66 -1.88 0.00 -8.14
CA ASP A 66 -1.45 1.37 -7.85
C ASP A 66 -1.29 1.60 -6.34
N GLY A 67 -0.62 2.68 -5.93
CA GLY A 67 -0.54 3.05 -4.52
C GLY A 67 0.17 4.38 -4.26
N CYS A 68 -0.18 5.01 -3.16
CA CYS A 68 0.36 6.28 -2.70
C CYS A 68 0.68 6.21 -1.21
N PHE A 69 1.82 6.76 -0.81
CA PHE A 69 2.24 6.89 0.58
C PHE A 69 2.32 8.38 0.91
N HIS A 70 1.58 8.81 1.94
CA HIS A 70 1.57 10.18 2.43
C HIS A 70 2.56 10.38 3.56
N GLY A 71 2.82 9.32 4.33
CA GLY A 71 3.57 9.41 5.58
C GLY A 71 2.65 9.61 6.78
N GLU A 72 3.27 9.51 7.95
CA GLU A 72 2.63 9.81 9.23
C GLU A 72 3.05 11.20 9.70
N GLU A 73 2.10 12.01 10.18
CA GLU A 73 2.45 13.25 10.89
C GLU A 73 3.25 12.90 12.15
N ASP A 74 4.33 13.64 12.41
CA ASP A 74 5.09 13.53 13.65
C ASP A 74 4.25 14.08 14.81
N ASN A 75 3.45 13.19 15.39
CA ASN A 75 2.54 13.49 16.49
C ASN A 75 3.21 13.33 17.87
N GLY A 76 4.53 13.14 17.93
CA GLY A 76 5.29 13.00 19.18
C GLY A 76 4.90 11.77 20.02
N LYS A 77 4.10 10.84 19.49
CA LYS A 77 3.78 9.58 20.17
C LYS A 77 5.04 8.71 20.18
N ALA A 78 5.29 8.03 21.30
CA ALA A 78 6.39 7.10 21.42
C ALA A 78 6.23 5.97 20.38
N ARG A 79 7.00 6.04 19.30
CA ARG A 79 7.08 4.98 18.30
C ARG A 79 7.79 3.78 18.90
N LYS A 80 7.40 2.59 18.47
CA LYS A 80 8.17 1.39 18.77
C LYS A 80 9.55 1.59 18.15
N ALA A 81 10.59 1.59 18.99
CA ALA A 81 11.95 1.70 18.51
C ALA A 81 12.29 0.42 17.71
N THR A 82 12.56 0.59 16.42
CA THR A 82 13.21 -0.44 15.60
C THR A 82 14.61 -0.66 16.14
N SER A 83 15.07 -1.91 16.14
CA SER A 83 16.45 -2.18 16.56
C SER A 83 17.43 -1.64 15.52
N SER A 84 18.64 -1.27 15.94
CA SER A 84 19.70 -0.82 15.01
C SER A 84 19.96 -1.86 13.91
N GLU A 85 19.92 -3.15 14.26
CA GLU A 85 20.11 -4.25 13.31
C GLU A 85 18.98 -4.34 12.27
N GLU A 86 17.72 -4.16 12.70
CA GLU A 86 16.59 -4.10 11.79
C GLU A 86 16.67 -2.86 10.89
N GLN A 87 17.10 -1.72 11.43
CA GLN A 87 17.26 -0.49 10.67
C GLN A 87 18.33 -0.64 9.58
N ASP A 88 19.47 -1.24 9.92
CA ASP A 88 20.53 -1.55 8.96
C ASP A 88 20.04 -2.49 7.84
N GLN A 89 19.21 -3.47 8.19
CA GLN A 89 18.58 -4.38 7.21
C GLN A 89 17.62 -3.63 6.28
N ARG A 90 16.73 -2.79 6.81
CA ARG A 90 15.80 -1.98 6.01
C ARG A 90 16.57 -1.05 5.07
N ASN A 91 17.57 -0.34 5.59
CA ASN A 91 18.41 0.58 4.81
C ASN A 91 19.22 -0.16 3.75
N SER A 92 19.72 -1.37 4.04
CA SER A 92 20.41 -2.22 3.06
C SER A 92 19.51 -2.64 1.90
N VAL A 93 18.29 -3.09 2.20
CA VAL A 93 17.30 -3.46 1.16
C VAL A 93 16.93 -2.24 0.31
N PHE A 94 16.68 -1.10 0.95
CA PHE A 94 16.32 0.13 0.26
C PHE A 94 17.46 0.63 -0.65
N ARG A 95 18.71 0.60 -0.15
CA ARG A 95 19.93 0.90 -0.95
C ARG A 95 20.07 -0.03 -2.14
N LEU A 96 19.93 -1.34 -1.93
CA LEU A 96 20.00 -2.33 -3.01
C LEU A 96 18.98 -2.01 -4.11
N ILE A 97 17.74 -1.74 -3.73
CA ILE A 97 16.67 -1.43 -4.67
C ILE A 97 16.94 -0.12 -5.40
N ASN A 98 17.29 0.95 -4.70
CA ASN A 98 17.65 2.22 -5.32
C ASN A 98 18.82 2.06 -6.30
N SER A 99 19.84 1.26 -5.95
CA SER A 99 20.97 0.97 -6.83
C SER A 99 20.56 0.22 -8.10
N LEU A 100 19.60 -0.71 -7.99
CA LEU A 100 19.05 -1.45 -9.14
C LEU A 100 18.16 -0.57 -10.03
N ILE A 101 17.53 0.47 -9.45
CA ILE A 101 16.59 1.37 -10.13
C ILE A 101 17.29 2.53 -10.85
N LEU A 102 18.22 3.19 -10.16
CA LEU A 102 18.89 4.42 -10.60
C LEU A 102 20.29 4.19 -11.16
N GLY A 103 20.80 2.95 -11.05
CA GLY A 103 22.20 2.63 -11.32
C GLY A 103 23.12 3.05 -10.17
N THR A 104 24.30 2.44 -10.12
CA THR A 104 25.29 2.61 -9.03
C THR A 104 25.81 4.05 -8.82
N SER A 105 25.46 5.01 -9.67
CA SER A 105 26.00 6.37 -9.66
C SER A 105 25.11 7.41 -8.94
N ALA A 106 23.95 7.01 -8.42
CA ALA A 106 22.94 7.95 -7.90
C ALA A 106 22.42 7.55 -6.52
N ILE A 107 23.28 7.00 -5.65
CA ILE A 107 22.93 6.77 -4.24
C ILE A 107 23.05 8.13 -3.52
N PRO A 108 21.95 8.76 -3.06
CA PRO A 108 22.03 9.98 -2.27
C PRO A 108 22.67 9.66 -0.91
N ASP A 109 23.46 10.58 -0.37
CA ASP A 109 24.11 10.50 0.96
C ASP A 109 23.10 10.48 2.13
N ASP A 110 21.80 10.66 1.84
CA ASP A 110 20.69 10.81 2.79
C ASP A 110 19.90 9.50 3.04
N LEU A 111 20.43 8.35 2.64
CA LEU A 111 19.78 7.04 2.82
C LEU A 111 19.94 6.43 4.22
N ASP A 112 20.58 7.14 5.14
CA ASP A 112 20.73 6.69 6.54
C ASP A 112 19.61 7.24 7.45
N GLN A 113 18.54 7.79 6.88
CA GLN A 113 17.32 8.11 7.63
C GLN A 113 16.63 6.83 8.12
N ASP A 114 16.04 6.90 9.32
CA ASP A 114 15.25 5.82 9.88
C ASP A 114 13.98 5.57 9.05
N ILE A 115 13.96 4.46 8.32
CA ILE A 115 12.77 3.91 7.66
C ILE A 115 11.76 3.46 8.72
N THR A 116 10.67 4.21 8.81
CA THR A 116 9.57 3.96 9.73
C THR A 116 8.88 2.63 9.46
N ASP A 117 8.16 2.11 10.47
CA ASP A 117 7.36 0.88 10.32
C ASP A 117 6.29 1.02 9.24
N THR A 118 5.69 2.21 9.10
CA THR A 118 4.63 2.45 8.11
C THR A 118 5.18 2.49 6.69
N GLU A 119 6.33 3.14 6.46
CA GLU A 119 7.05 3.12 5.18
C GLU A 119 7.45 1.70 4.81
N TRP A 120 8.01 0.97 5.77
CA TRP A 120 8.44 -0.40 5.55
C TRP A 120 7.27 -1.32 5.19
N PHE A 121 6.12 -1.18 5.86
CA PHE A 121 4.92 -1.95 5.54
C PHE A 121 4.36 -1.66 4.14
N PHE A 122 4.32 -0.38 3.74
CA PHE A 122 3.91 0.02 2.41
C PHE A 122 4.85 -0.59 1.35
N PHE A 123 6.16 -0.52 1.59
CA PHE A 123 7.16 -1.14 0.74
C PHE A 123 6.99 -2.67 0.63
N LEU A 124 6.78 -3.37 1.75
CA LEU A 124 6.50 -4.82 1.76
C LEU A 124 5.21 -5.16 1.00
N SER A 125 4.20 -4.29 1.05
CA SER A 125 2.95 -4.49 0.31
C SER A 125 3.16 -4.45 -1.21
N ILE A 126 4.04 -3.56 -1.68
CA ILE A 126 4.46 -3.53 -3.09
C ILE A 126 5.19 -4.83 -3.45
N ALA A 127 6.15 -5.25 -2.63
CA ALA A 127 6.98 -6.43 -2.88
C ALA A 127 6.16 -7.73 -2.90
N HIS A 128 5.11 -7.83 -2.07
CA HIS A 128 4.26 -9.02 -2.02
C HIS A 128 3.41 -9.20 -3.28
N ASN A 129 3.17 -8.13 -4.05
CA ASN A 129 2.60 -8.08 -5.40
C ASN A 129 1.18 -8.65 -5.59
N SER A 130 0.71 -9.53 -4.72
CA SER A 130 -0.66 -10.03 -4.67
C SER A 130 -1.04 -10.44 -3.26
N VAL A 131 -2.33 -10.38 -2.97
CA VAL A 131 -2.93 -10.78 -1.70
C VAL A 131 -4.15 -11.68 -1.98
N ASN A 132 -4.42 -12.58 -1.03
CA ASN A 132 -5.59 -13.44 -1.10
C ASN A 132 -6.86 -12.61 -0.98
N THR A 133 -7.94 -13.04 -1.65
CA THR A 133 -9.29 -12.46 -1.51
C THR A 133 -9.98 -12.90 -0.21
N SER A 134 -9.21 -13.13 0.87
CA SER A 134 -9.70 -13.52 2.19
C SER A 134 -9.61 -12.35 3.16
N GLY A 135 -10.49 -12.32 4.17
CA GLY A 135 -10.55 -11.22 5.13
C GLY A 135 -11.16 -9.95 4.53
N LEU A 136 -10.75 -8.79 5.04
CA LEU A 136 -11.42 -7.50 4.77
C LEU A 136 -11.44 -7.11 3.29
N LEU A 137 -10.33 -7.30 2.57
CA LEU A 137 -10.26 -7.00 1.13
C LEU A 137 -11.25 -7.83 0.32
N GLY A 138 -11.31 -9.13 0.59
CA GLY A 138 -12.25 -10.04 -0.07
C GLY A 138 -13.70 -9.74 0.29
N GLN A 139 -13.96 -9.46 1.57
CA GLN A 139 -15.29 -9.09 2.04
C GLN A 139 -15.80 -7.83 1.32
N ALA A 140 -14.98 -6.78 1.24
CA ALA A 140 -15.35 -5.57 0.50
C ALA A 140 -15.59 -5.86 -0.98
N PHE A 141 -14.76 -6.72 -1.59
CA PHE A 141 -14.84 -7.03 -3.02
C PHE A 141 -16.12 -7.79 -3.38
N PHE A 142 -16.47 -8.82 -2.61
CA PHE A 142 -17.62 -9.67 -2.93
C PHE A 142 -18.95 -9.11 -2.46
N THR A 143 -18.96 -8.31 -1.39
CA THR A 143 -20.20 -7.69 -0.88
C THR A 143 -20.53 -6.37 -1.56
N LEU A 144 -19.58 -5.77 -2.28
CA LEU A 144 -19.67 -4.44 -2.86
C LEU A 144 -19.97 -3.34 -1.82
N ASN A 145 -19.74 -3.63 -0.54
CA ASN A 145 -19.88 -2.69 0.54
C ASN A 145 -18.49 -2.32 1.06
N PRO A 146 -18.25 -1.06 1.44
CA PRO A 146 -17.03 -0.72 2.13
C PRO A 146 -16.93 -1.47 3.46
N VAL A 147 -15.71 -1.83 3.84
CA VAL A 147 -15.41 -2.54 5.09
C VAL A 147 -14.40 -1.72 5.87
N TRP A 148 -14.69 -1.50 7.16
CA TRP A 148 -13.84 -0.78 8.10
C TRP A 148 -13.40 -1.72 9.21
N ALA A 149 -12.11 -1.65 9.55
CA ALA A 149 -11.57 -2.28 10.73
C ALA A 149 -10.74 -1.25 11.50
N THR A 150 -11.22 -0.90 12.68
CA THR A 150 -10.63 0.14 13.54
C THR A 150 -10.31 -0.48 14.90
N GLY A 151 -9.10 -0.21 15.38
CA GLY A 151 -8.59 -0.70 16.65
C GLY A 151 -8.06 -2.14 16.61
N PRO A 152 -7.38 -2.55 17.69
CA PRO A 152 -6.69 -3.84 17.78
C PRO A 152 -7.64 -5.04 17.67
N GLU A 153 -8.88 -4.93 18.16
CA GLU A 153 -9.85 -6.03 18.17
C GLU A 153 -10.23 -6.50 16.76
N LEU A 154 -10.54 -5.54 15.88
CA LEU A 154 -10.92 -5.83 14.50
C LEU A 154 -9.70 -6.11 13.61
N LEU A 155 -8.57 -5.45 13.87
CA LEU A 155 -7.37 -5.65 13.07
C LEU A 155 -6.61 -6.95 13.42
N SER A 156 -6.71 -7.45 14.65
CA SER A 156 -6.01 -8.68 15.05
C SER A 156 -6.76 -9.97 14.67
N GLU A 157 -7.91 -9.85 14.01
CA GLU A 157 -8.77 -10.97 13.66
C GLU A 157 -7.99 -12.03 12.84
N PRO A 158 -8.04 -13.32 13.24
CA PRO A 158 -7.27 -14.38 12.58
C PRO A 158 -7.63 -14.64 11.13
N ALA A 159 -8.84 -14.27 10.72
CA ALA A 159 -9.27 -14.41 9.33
C ALA A 159 -8.55 -13.42 8.39
N CYS A 160 -8.02 -12.31 8.90
CA CYS A 160 -7.36 -11.29 8.07
C CYS A 160 -5.89 -11.09 8.45
N GLN A 161 -5.01 -11.91 7.87
CA GLN A 161 -3.56 -11.78 8.07
C GLN A 161 -3.01 -10.41 7.69
N ARG A 162 -3.58 -9.76 6.67
CA ARG A 162 -3.14 -8.45 6.20
C ARG A 162 -3.46 -7.35 7.22
N ALA A 163 -4.68 -7.34 7.76
CA ALA A 163 -5.07 -6.40 8.82
C ALA A 163 -4.23 -6.57 10.09
N ARG A 164 -3.90 -7.82 10.44
CA ARG A 164 -3.04 -8.10 11.59
C ARG A 164 -1.63 -7.56 11.40
N ARG A 165 -0.99 -7.85 10.26
CA ARG A 165 0.35 -7.30 9.98
C ARG A 165 0.30 -5.77 9.97
N LEU A 166 -0.70 -5.20 9.32
CA LEU A 166 -0.92 -3.75 9.34
C LEU A 166 -0.94 -3.22 10.78
N HIS A 167 -1.64 -3.87 11.70
CA HIS A 167 -1.61 -3.48 13.11
C HIS A 167 -0.23 -3.61 13.77
N GLU A 168 0.51 -4.69 13.47
CA GLU A 168 1.89 -4.90 13.97
C GLU A 168 2.86 -3.79 13.53
N PHE A 169 2.58 -3.14 12.40
CA PHE A 169 3.34 -1.98 11.87
C PHE A 169 2.79 -0.62 12.32
N GLY A 170 1.95 -0.60 13.36
CA GLY A 170 1.53 0.62 14.06
C GLY A 170 0.24 1.27 13.54
N PHE A 171 -0.38 0.69 12.51
CA PHE A 171 -1.66 1.18 12.01
C PHE A 171 -2.81 0.80 12.95
N GLN A 172 -3.80 1.69 13.04
CA GLN A 172 -4.97 1.53 13.91
C GLN A 172 -6.28 1.42 13.14
N THR A 173 -6.29 1.82 11.87
CA THR A 173 -7.48 1.73 11.02
C THR A 173 -7.13 1.24 9.62
N MET A 174 -7.92 0.30 9.10
CA MET A 174 -7.88 -0.16 7.71
C MET A 174 -9.27 -0.02 7.10
N VAL A 175 -9.35 0.55 5.90
CA VAL A 175 -10.59 0.72 5.14
C VAL A 175 -10.44 0.09 3.78
N CYS A 176 -11.41 -0.73 3.37
CA CYS A 176 -11.44 -1.41 2.09
C CYS A 176 -12.68 -0.98 1.32
N ILE A 177 -12.51 -0.35 0.16
CA ILE A 177 -13.60 0.16 -0.67
C ILE A 177 -13.51 -0.50 -2.04
N GLN A 178 -14.60 -1.08 -2.52
CA GLN A 178 -14.64 -1.62 -3.87
C GLN A 178 -14.62 -0.49 -4.90
N TRP A 179 -13.81 -0.68 -5.95
CA TRP A 179 -13.77 0.21 -7.11
C TRP A 179 -13.49 -0.59 -8.37
N GLN A 180 -14.40 -0.53 -9.34
CA GLN A 180 -14.35 -1.29 -10.60
C GLN A 180 -14.10 -2.80 -10.39
N ASN A 181 -12.99 -3.33 -10.90
CA ASN A 181 -12.60 -4.73 -10.75
C ASN A 181 -11.53 -4.88 -9.65
N GLY A 182 -11.56 -4.05 -8.61
CA GLY A 182 -10.56 -4.07 -7.56
C GLY A 182 -11.03 -3.49 -6.24
N ILE A 183 -10.08 -3.37 -5.32
CA ILE A 183 -10.25 -2.84 -3.98
C ILE A 183 -9.24 -1.75 -3.73
N VAL A 184 -9.72 -0.68 -3.12
CA VAL A 184 -8.91 0.40 -2.60
C VAL A 184 -8.79 0.21 -1.10
N GLU A 185 -7.56 0.04 -0.66
CA GLU A 185 -7.18 -0.07 0.72
C GLU A 185 -6.60 1.25 1.21
N LEU A 186 -7.15 1.78 2.30
CA LEU A 186 -6.63 2.95 3.00
C LEU A 186 -6.23 2.55 4.42
N ALA A 187 -5.15 3.15 4.93
CA ALA A 187 -4.73 2.92 6.30
C ALA A 187 -4.37 4.21 7.04
N PHE A 188 -4.61 4.18 8.35
CA PHE A 188 -4.41 5.30 9.27
C PHE A 188 -3.71 4.81 10.54
N THR A 189 -2.86 5.64 11.12
CA THR A 189 -2.19 5.39 12.42
C THR A 189 -3.03 5.85 13.61
N ASP A 190 -4.17 6.50 13.37
CA ASP A 190 -5.12 6.87 14.42
C ASP A 190 -6.38 5.99 14.41
N VAL A 191 -7.00 5.89 15.58
CA VAL A 191 -8.33 5.33 15.78
C VAL A 191 -9.34 6.41 15.38
N ASP A 192 -9.29 6.89 14.14
CA ASP A 192 -10.18 7.97 13.71
C ASP A 192 -11.60 7.40 13.56
N ASN A 193 -12.53 7.93 14.35
CA ASN A 193 -13.92 7.51 14.39
C ASN A 193 -14.61 8.04 13.12
N THR A 194 -14.71 7.17 12.13
CA THR A 194 -14.74 7.54 10.70
C THR A 194 -16.15 7.86 10.18
N GLU A 195 -16.97 8.62 10.93
CA GLU A 195 -18.27 9.11 10.44
C GLU A 195 -18.15 9.97 9.17
N ARG A 196 -16.96 10.49 8.84
CA ARG A 196 -16.71 11.42 7.72
C ARG A 196 -16.48 10.76 6.36
N ILE A 197 -16.05 9.50 6.32
CA ILE A 197 -15.83 8.76 5.05
C ILE A 197 -17.16 8.13 4.58
N GLU A 198 -17.98 7.64 5.51
CA GLU A 198 -19.30 7.03 5.23
C GLU A 198 -20.29 8.01 4.59
N THR A 199 -20.32 9.27 5.05
CA THR A 199 -21.28 10.28 4.56
C THR A 199 -20.97 10.84 3.17
N ASN A 200 -19.84 10.46 2.57
CA ASN A 200 -19.34 11.07 1.34
C ASN A 200 -19.12 10.07 0.20
N LEU A 201 -19.02 8.77 0.46
CA LEU A 201 -18.83 7.76 -0.59
C LEU A 201 -20.13 7.17 -1.15
N LEU A 202 -21.27 7.43 -0.50
CA LEU A 202 -22.62 7.18 -0.99
C LEU A 202 -23.26 8.48 -1.49
#